data_AF-A0A7G8H135-F1
#
_entry.id   AF-A0A7G8H135-F1
#
_cell.length_a   1.000
_cell.length_b   1.000
_cell.length_c   1.000
_cell.angle_alpha   90.00
_cell.angle_beta   90.00
_cell.angle_gamma   90.00
#
_symmetry.space_group_name_H-M   'P 1'
#
loop_
_entity.id
_entity.type
_entity.pdbx_description
1 polymer ?
#
loop_
_entity_poly.entity_id
_entity_poly.type
_entity_poly.pdbx_seq_one_letter_code
_entity_poly.pdbx_strand_id
1 'polypeptide(L)' 'MEVAFHSAPCLSNSLQAVGFEMDVTQLSRGRLEGTFRLGGSGKLPVLSIQTNAETDPAQPGASRSQLPGGAADHWRQHRA' A
#
# COMPACT_ATOMS: atom_id res chain seq x y z
N MET A 1 19.34 13.11 10.07
CA MET A 1 19.87 11.97 9.30
C MET A 1 18.75 11.40 8.45
N GLU A 2 19.02 11.03 7.21
CA GLU A 2 18.06 10.35 6.32
C GLU A 2 18.71 9.05 5.83
N VAL A 3 17.96 7.95 5.85
CA VAL A 3 18.46 6.61 5.51
C VAL A 3 17.40 5.88 4.68
N ALA A 4 17.83 5.32 3.55
CA ALA A 4 16.99 4.49 2.70
C ALA A 4 16.97 3.03 3.17
N PHE A 5 15.84 2.35 2.99
CA PHE A 5 15.67 0.93 3.27
C PHE A 5 14.85 0.26 2.16
N HIS A 6 15.09 -1.04 1.98
CA HIS A 6 14.47 -1.84 0.92
C HIS A 6 13.85 -3.15 1.44
N SER A 7 13.79 -3.31 2.77
CA SER A 7 13.18 -4.44 3.45
C SER A 7 13.00 -4.15 4.94
N ALA A 8 12.13 -4.92 5.61
CA ALA A 8 11.92 -4.80 7.06
C ALA A 8 13.19 -5.09 7.89
N PRO A 9 13.97 -6.16 7.61
CA PRO A 9 15.25 -6.38 8.29
C PRO A 9 16.26 -5.24 8.11
N CYS A 10 16.31 -4.65 6.90
CA CYS A 10 17.18 -3.51 6.62
C CYS A 10 16.81 -2.29 7.48
N LEU A 11 15.51 -2.03 7.65
CA LEU A 11 15.01 -0.96 8.51
C LEU A 11 15.32 -1.24 9.99
N SER A 12 15.06 -2.46 10.50
CA SER A 12 15.41 -2.86 11.87
C SER A 12 16.89 -2.64 12.19
N ASN A 13 17.79 -3.09 11.31
CA ASN A 13 19.23 -2.92 11.50
C ASN A 13 19.63 -1.44 11.54
N SER A 14 18.98 -0.61 10.71
CA SER A 14 19.26 0.83 10.66
C SER A 14 18.81 1.56 11.93
N LEU A 15 17.69 1.13 12.54
CA LEU A 15 17.20 1.66 13.80
C LEU A 15 18.10 1.24 14.98
N GLN A 16 18.54 -0.02 15.01
CA GLN A 16 19.48 -0.51 16.02
C GLN A 16 20.82 0.21 15.95
N ALA A 17 21.34 0.47 14.75
CA ALA A 17 22.60 1.18 14.54
C ALA A 17 22.60 2.61 15.12
N VAL A 18 21.42 3.22 15.28
CA VAL A 18 21.27 4.57 15.87
C VAL A 18 20.69 4.55 17.28
N GLY A 19 20.68 3.37 17.92
CA GLY A 19 20.35 3.21 19.34
C GLY A 19 18.88 2.94 19.64
N PHE A 20 18.06 2.63 18.64
CA PHE A 20 16.66 2.23 18.85
C PHE A 20 16.53 0.71 18.72
N GLU A 21 16.12 0.04 19.79
CA GLU A 21 15.67 -1.34 19.73
C GLU A 21 14.20 -1.38 19.29
N MET A 22 13.96 -1.78 18.04
CA MET A 22 12.62 -1.92 17.46
C MET A 22 12.56 -3.14 16.55
N ASP A 23 11.49 -3.93 16.72
CA ASP A 23 11.15 -5.01 15.81
C ASP A 23 10.32 -4.48 14.65
N VAL A 24 10.79 -4.67 13.42
CA VAL A 24 10.09 -4.27 12.19
C VAL A 24 9.65 -5.53 11.45
N THR A 25 8.35 -5.66 11.24
CA THR A 25 7.76 -6.75 10.45
C THR A 25 6.90 -6.17 9.33
N GLN A 26 7.16 -6.59 8.10
CA GLN A 26 6.31 -6.24 6.96
C GLN A 26 5.10 -7.18 6.91
N LEU A 27 3.90 -6.60 6.91
CA LEU A 27 2.64 -7.37 6.88
C LEU A 27 2.06 -7.52 5.47
N SER A 28 2.40 -6.61 4.55
CA SER A 28 1.93 -6.65 3.15
C SER A 28 2.79 -7.57 2.30
N ARG A 29 2.25 -8.00 1.14
CA ARG A 29 2.96 -8.83 0.16
C ARG A 29 3.75 -8.00 -0.86
N GLY A 30 3.47 -6.70 -0.97
CA GLY A 30 4.20 -5.77 -1.83
C GLY A 30 5.66 -5.58 -1.43
N ARG A 31 6.47 -5.02 -2.34
CA ARG A 31 7.87 -4.67 -2.03
C ARG A 31 7.89 -3.47 -1.08
N LEU A 32 8.51 -3.61 0.09
CA LEU A 32 8.76 -2.50 0.99
C LEU A 32 10.02 -1.74 0.57
N GLU A 33 9.86 -0.52 0.10
CA GLU A 33 10.98 0.42 -0.02
C GLU A 33 10.59 1.78 0.52
N GLY A 34 11.58 2.50 1.04
CA GLY A 34 11.30 3.77 1.65
C GLY A 34 12.54 4.46 2.20
N THR A 35 12.29 5.58 2.85
CA THR A 35 13.29 6.31 3.62
C THR A 35 12.75 6.59 5.01
N PHE A 36 13.64 6.61 5.99
CA PHE A 36 13.32 7.18 7.29
C PHE A 36 14.23 8.36 7.58
N ARG A 37 13.65 9.33 8.29
CA ARG A 37 14.36 10.51 8.77
C ARG A 37 14.38 10.48 10.28
N LEU A 38 15.59 10.63 10.83
CA LEU A 38 15.82 10.85 12.24
C LEU A 38 16.21 12.32 12.44
N GLY A 39 15.36 13.04 13.18
CA GLY A 39 15.58 14.43 13.58
C GLY A 39 15.17 14.65 15.04
N GLY A 40 15.21 15.90 15.49
CA GLY A 40 14.86 16.27 16.86
C GLY A 40 16.09 16.40 17.78
N SER A 41 15.84 16.39 19.09
CA SER A 41 16.89 16.45 20.11
C SER A 41 17.16 15.07 20.69
N GLY A 42 18.31 14.85 21.33
CA GLY A 42 18.61 13.56 21.97
C GLY A 42 17.60 13.09 23.02
N LYS A 43 16.71 13.97 23.50
CA LYS A 43 15.63 13.66 24.46
C LYS A 43 14.27 13.43 23.82
N LEU A 44 14.08 13.91 22.59
CA LEU A 44 12.81 13.83 21.87
C LEU A 44 13.10 13.57 20.38
N PRO A 45 13.44 12.32 20.02
CA PRO A 45 13.67 11.96 18.64
C PRO A 45 12.34 11.99 17.86
N VAL A 46 12.40 12.49 16.64
CA VAL A 46 11.29 12.43 15.68
C VAL A 46 11.68 11.41 14.61
N LEU A 47 10.86 10.36 14.50
CA LEU A 47 10.96 9.32 13.48
C LEU A 47 9.84 9.52 12.45
N SER A 48 10.22 9.73 11.19
CA SER A 48 9.29 9.77 10.06
C SER A 48 9.70 8.70 9.06
N ILE A 49 8.75 7.86 8.65
CA ILE A 49 8.95 6.77 7.68
C ILE A 49 8.04 7.04 6.50
N GLN A 50 8.62 7.04 5.30
CA GLN A 50 7.88 7.09 4.05
C GLN A 50 8.13 5.79 3.28
N THR A 51 7.06 5.14 2.83
CA THR A 51 7.13 3.92 2.04
C THR A 51 6.42 4.12 0.71
N ASN A 52 6.79 3.35 -0.30
CA ASN A 52 5.96 3.21 -1.50
C ASN A 52 4.55 2.73 -1.11
N ALA A 53 3.52 3.36 -1.69
CA ALA A 53 2.15 2.88 -1.54
C ALA A 53 1.98 1.58 -2.31
N GLU A 54 1.30 0.61 -1.72
CA GLU A 54 0.83 -0.57 -2.44
C GLU A 54 -0.27 -0.09 -3.39
N THR A 55 0.03 0.02 -4.69
CA THR A 55 -1.00 0.22 -5.71
C THR A 55 -1.75 -1.10 -5.80
N ASP A 56 -2.94 -1.21 -5.21
CA ASP A 56 -3.83 -2.35 -5.43
C ASP A 56 -4.12 -2.48 -6.94
N PRO A 57 -3.70 -3.57 -7.62
CA PRO A 57 -3.93 -3.72 -9.05
C PRO A 57 -5.38 -4.12 -9.39
N ALA A 58 -6.35 -4.07 -8.46
CA ALA A 58 -7.70 -4.58 -8.68
C ALA A 58 -8.80 -3.51 -8.73
N GLN A 59 -8.80 -2.63 -9.75
CA GLN A 59 -10.06 -2.24 -10.40
C GLN A 59 -9.91 -2.07 -11.94
N PRO A 60 -9.78 -3.16 -12.71
CA PRO A 60 -10.11 -3.16 -14.12
C PRO A 60 -11.62 -3.45 -14.29
N GLY A 61 -12.38 -2.45 -14.75
CA GLY A 61 -13.73 -2.68 -15.30
C GLY A 61 -14.89 -1.98 -14.59
N ALA A 62 -14.88 -0.64 -14.55
CA ALA A 62 -16.15 0.07 -14.65
C ALA A 62 -16.63 -0.07 -16.10
N SER A 63 -17.64 -0.93 -16.27
CA SER A 63 -18.17 -1.42 -17.53
C SER A 63 -18.34 -0.35 -18.62
N ARG A 64 -17.86 -0.72 -19.80
CA ARG A 64 -18.15 -0.11 -21.08
C ARG A 64 -19.67 -0.01 -21.28
N SER A 65 -20.15 1.22 -21.39
CA SER A 65 -21.33 1.70 -22.12
C SER A 65 -22.45 0.72 -22.45
N GLN A 66 -23.65 0.97 -21.89
CA GLN A 66 -24.89 0.74 -22.64
C GLN A 66 -25.91 1.86 -22.36
N LEU A 67 -26.14 2.63 -23.41
CA LEU A 67 -27.16 3.66 -23.60
C LEU A 67 -28.59 3.05 -23.55
N PRO A 68 -29.65 3.87 -23.42
CA PRO A 68 -30.87 3.51 -22.69
C PRO A 68 -31.77 2.53 -23.43
N GLY A 69 -32.44 1.70 -22.62
CA GLY A 69 -33.40 0.69 -23.06
C GLY A 69 -34.56 1.28 -23.85
N GLY A 70 -34.71 0.79 -25.08
CA GLY A 70 -35.83 1.03 -25.97
C GLY A 70 -35.95 -0.13 -26.93
N ALA A 71 -36.42 -1.28 -26.43
CA ALA A 71 -37.00 -2.37 -27.21
C ALA A 71 -37.60 -3.39 -26.23
N ALA A 72 -38.83 -3.11 -25.81
CA ALA A 72 -39.74 -4.19 -25.46
C ALA A 72 -39.86 -5.07 -26.70
N ASP A 73 -39.46 -6.33 -26.61
CA ASP A 73 -40.18 -7.47 -27.18
C ASP A 73 -39.31 -8.71 -27.05
N HIS A 74 -40.00 -9.84 -26.95
CA HIS A 74 -39.47 -11.16 -27.27
C HIS A 74 -38.89 -12.00 -26.12
N TRP A 75 -39.67 -12.26 -25.07
CA TRP A 75 -39.64 -13.56 -24.37
C TRP A 75 -41.04 -14.00 -23.91
N ARG A 76 -41.83 -14.49 -24.87
CA ARG A 76 -42.94 -15.42 -24.62
C ARG A 76 -42.51 -16.75 -25.20
N GLN A 77 -42.17 -17.71 -24.34
CA GLN A 77 -42.44 -19.15 -24.53
C GLN A 77 -41.94 -19.95 -23.31
N HIS A 78 -42.72 -20.99 -22.98
CA HIS A 78 -42.50 -22.00 -21.94
C HIS A 78 -42.87 -21.64 -20.49
N ARG A 79 -44.16 -21.79 -20.17
CA ARG A 79 -44.52 -22.59 -18.99
C ARG A 79 -45.65 -23.55 -19.39
N ALA A 80 -45.41 -24.83 -19.09
CA ALA A 80 -46.29 -25.96 -19.28
C ALA A 80 -47.58 -25.84 -18.47
#